data_AF-A0A8T3NM89-F1
#
_entry.id   AF-A0A8T3NM89-F1
#
_cell.length_a   1.000
_cell.length_b   1.000
_cell.length_c   1.000
_cell.angle_alpha   90.00
_cell.angle_beta   90.00
_cell.angle_gamma   90.00
#
_symmetry.space_group_name_H-M   'P 1'
#
loop_
_entity.id
_entity.type
_entity.pdbx_description
1 polymer ?
#
loop_
_entity_poly.entity_id
_entity_poly.type
_entity_poly.pdbx_seq_one_letter_code
_entity_poly.pdbx_strand_id
1 'polypeptide(L)'
;MAGRSDAWSLRDGVALLLIYAVVAAVAVAFAWPWRPSPAPGGSALARYAPIRDGAATLLARYDPGDELQAWESRNAAFVPSAAIYNDLRGAFAGAILQFYRRPDETSFPIAELTTRLAPVQIRESRSRELPARGRAKSSSDVLLREARGELLVGHYDAATHRETVFDPPVLVLPADLELGREWASEGTLGGTDAYAVRGQVLEAGRSGPFDDCLKVRHLRERGPRRLWPRRRDGSVALARENRWRGRVVPGARGRPVRDRGAGLHRDRLRRRRGPRA
;
A
#
# COMPACT_ATOMS: atom_id res chain seq x y z
N MET A 1 -14.23 -60.50 -45.59
CA MET A 1 -14.23 -59.22 -44.84
C MET A 1 -12.79 -58.73 -44.72
N ALA A 2 -12.32 -57.98 -45.71
CA ALA A 2 -10.97 -57.42 -45.70
C ALA A 2 -11.02 -56.04 -45.02
N GLY A 3 -10.45 -55.95 -43.82
CA GLY A 3 -10.35 -54.70 -43.07
C GLY A 3 -9.40 -53.75 -43.78
N ARG A 4 -9.94 -52.66 -44.32
CA ARG A 4 -9.16 -51.57 -44.89
C ARG A 4 -8.52 -50.84 -43.71
N SER A 5 -7.25 -51.09 -43.46
CA SER A 5 -6.46 -50.32 -42.50
C SER A 5 -6.27 -48.92 -43.08
N ASP A 6 -7.08 -47.97 -42.61
CA ASP A 6 -6.99 -46.56 -42.97
C ASP A 6 -5.64 -46.01 -42.51
N ALA A 7 -4.66 -46.06 -43.41
CA ALA A 7 -3.38 -45.40 -43.22
C ALA A 7 -3.65 -43.88 -43.20
N TRP A 8 -3.59 -43.30 -42.01
CA TRP A 8 -3.62 -41.85 -41.83
C TRP A 8 -2.59 -41.23 -42.76
N SER A 9 -3.04 -40.35 -43.66
CA SER A 9 -2.10 -39.69 -44.53
C SER A 9 -1.25 -38.74 -43.68
N LEU A 10 0.03 -38.58 -44.03
CA LEU A 10 0.94 -37.63 -43.36
C LEU A 10 0.31 -36.23 -43.25
N ARG A 11 -0.54 -35.87 -44.23
CA ARG A 11 -1.27 -34.60 -44.28
C ARG A 11 -2.30 -34.47 -43.15
N ASP A 12 -3.01 -35.55 -42.82
CA ASP A 12 -4.00 -35.54 -41.74
C ASP A 12 -3.32 -35.38 -40.38
N GLY A 13 -2.14 -36.01 -40.21
CA GLY A 13 -1.30 -35.82 -39.03
C GLY A 13 -0.82 -34.39 -38.86
N VAL A 14 -0.35 -33.75 -39.95
CA VAL A 14 0.08 -32.35 -39.94
C VAL A 14 -1.09 -31.40 -39.65
N ALA A 15 -2.25 -31.61 -40.28
CA ALA A 15 -3.44 -30.80 -40.05
C ALA A 15 -3.91 -30.85 -38.60
N LEU A 16 -3.96 -32.05 -38.01
CA LEU A 16 -4.30 -32.26 -36.62
C LEU A 16 -3.31 -31.56 -35.67
N LEU A 17 -2.00 -31.66 -35.94
CA LEU A 17 -0.97 -30.99 -35.16
C LEU A 17 -1.11 -29.46 -35.21
N LEU A 18 -1.40 -28.89 -36.39
CA LEU A 18 -1.65 -27.45 -36.54
C LEU A 18 -2.88 -27.00 -35.72
N ILE A 19 -3.96 -27.78 -35.73
CA ILE A 19 -5.15 -27.50 -34.92
C ILE A 19 -4.79 -27.49 -33.43
N TYR A 20 -4.05 -28.50 -32.96
CA TYR A 20 -3.60 -28.55 -31.56
C TYR A 20 -2.70 -27.36 -31.19
N ALA A 21 -1.78 -26.96 -32.08
CA ALA A 21 -0.93 -25.81 -31.86
C ALA A 21 -1.74 -24.50 -31.73
N VAL A 22 -2.76 -24.31 -32.58
CA VAL A 22 -3.67 -23.14 -32.49
C VAL A 22 -4.47 -23.16 -31.19
N VAL A 23 -5.04 -24.31 -30.81
CA VAL A 23 -5.79 -24.45 -29.55
C VAL A 23 -4.90 -24.15 -28.34
N ALA A 24 -3.66 -24.66 -28.32
CA ALA A 24 -2.70 -24.38 -27.26
C ALA A 24 -2.31 -22.89 -27.21
N ALA A 25 -2.09 -22.26 -28.37
CA ALA A 25 -1.78 -20.83 -28.44
C ALA A 25 -2.93 -19.97 -27.89
N VAL A 26 -4.18 -20.31 -28.24
CA VAL A 26 -5.38 -19.63 -27.70
C VAL A 26 -5.51 -19.87 -26.20
N ALA A 27 -5.28 -21.09 -25.72
CA ALA A 27 -5.33 -21.40 -24.28
C ALA A 27 -4.27 -20.63 -23.50
N VAL A 28 -3.04 -20.52 -24.02
CA VAL A 28 -1.96 -19.73 -23.40
C VAL A 28 -2.30 -18.24 -23.43
N ALA A 29 -2.73 -17.70 -24.57
CA ALA A 29 -3.12 -16.30 -24.69
C ALA A 29 -4.30 -15.95 -23.76
N PHE A 30 -5.25 -16.86 -23.60
CA PHE A 30 -6.36 -16.71 -22.68
C PHE A 30 -5.91 -16.78 -21.22
N ALA A 31 -5.02 -17.71 -20.85
CA ALA A 31 -4.56 -17.91 -19.48
C ALA A 31 -3.51 -16.87 -19.03
N TRP A 32 -2.76 -16.28 -19.97
CA TRP A 32 -1.65 -15.38 -19.68
C TRP A 32 -2.04 -14.14 -18.84
N PRO A 33 -3.14 -13.43 -19.14
CA PRO A 33 -3.59 -12.28 -18.35
C PRO A 33 -4.03 -12.65 -16.92
N TRP A 34 -4.35 -13.92 -16.66
CA TRP A 34 -4.77 -14.40 -15.33
C TRP A 34 -3.61 -14.94 -14.51
N ARG A 35 -2.40 -15.00 -15.06
CA ARG A 35 -1.22 -15.33 -14.26
C ARG A 35 -1.06 -14.23 -13.21
N PRO A 36 -0.79 -14.58 -11.93
CA PRO A 36 -0.54 -13.59 -10.91
C PRO A 36 0.63 -12.71 -11.37
N SER A 37 0.38 -11.42 -11.58
CA SER A 37 1.46 -10.47 -11.77
C SER A 37 2.39 -10.56 -10.57
N PRO A 38 3.71 -10.52 -10.77
CA PRO A 38 4.63 -10.43 -9.65
C PRO A 38 4.22 -9.25 -8.77
N ALA A 39 4.07 -9.50 -7.47
CA ALA A 39 3.69 -8.45 -6.54
C ALA A 39 4.71 -7.30 -6.63
N PRO A 40 4.27 -6.05 -6.76
CA PRO A 40 5.16 -4.90 -6.67
C PRO A 40 6.01 -5.00 -5.40
N GLY A 41 7.31 -4.71 -5.49
CA GLY A 41 8.25 -4.86 -4.36
C GLY A 41 8.79 -6.27 -4.12
N GLY A 42 8.46 -7.25 -4.96
CA GLY A 42 9.07 -8.58 -4.90
C GLY A 42 8.45 -9.53 -3.86
N SER A 43 8.94 -10.78 -3.86
CA SER A 43 8.37 -11.86 -3.06
C SER A 43 8.55 -11.67 -1.56
N ALA A 44 9.65 -11.05 -1.13
CA ALA A 44 9.91 -10.78 0.28
C ALA A 44 8.90 -9.79 0.87
N LEU A 45 8.62 -8.68 0.18
CA LEU A 45 7.57 -7.74 0.62
C LEU A 45 6.17 -8.34 0.53
N ALA A 46 5.89 -9.17 -0.47
CA ALA A 46 4.63 -9.90 -0.54
C ALA A 46 4.42 -10.84 0.66
N ARG A 47 5.51 -11.42 1.18
CA ARG A 47 5.51 -12.34 2.32
C ARG A 47 5.39 -11.60 3.66
N TYR A 48 6.22 -10.60 3.91
CA TYR A 48 6.32 -9.95 5.23
C TYR A 48 5.46 -8.70 5.40
N ALA A 49 5.05 -8.08 4.30
CA ALA A 49 4.18 -6.91 4.33
C ALA A 49 3.05 -7.07 3.28
N PRO A 50 2.22 -8.13 3.37
CA PRO A 50 1.17 -8.37 2.40
C PRO A 50 0.19 -7.20 2.41
N ILE A 51 -0.15 -6.69 1.21
CA ILE A 51 -1.19 -5.68 1.06
C ILE A 51 -2.37 -6.29 0.34
N ARG A 52 -3.57 -6.07 0.88
CA ARG A 52 -4.83 -6.35 0.20
C ARG A 52 -5.66 -5.08 0.19
N ASP A 53 -6.37 -4.87 -0.91
CA ASP A 53 -7.33 -3.78 -0.98
C ASP A 53 -8.46 -4.01 0.04
N GLY A 54 -8.87 -2.96 0.72
CA GLY A 54 -9.85 -3.03 1.82
C GLY A 54 -9.38 -3.79 3.06
N ALA A 55 -8.08 -4.08 3.20
CA ALA A 55 -7.57 -4.75 4.40
C ALA A 55 -7.78 -3.87 5.64
N ALA A 56 -8.29 -4.47 6.71
CA ALA A 56 -8.46 -3.84 8.00
C ALA A 56 -7.64 -4.56 9.07
N THR A 57 -6.98 -3.80 9.93
CA THR A 57 -6.22 -4.31 11.07
C THR A 57 -6.57 -3.53 12.32
N LEU A 58 -6.60 -4.20 13.46
CA LEU A 58 -6.75 -3.60 14.79
C LEU A 58 -5.53 -4.01 15.61
N LEU A 59 -4.83 -3.01 16.15
CA LEU A 59 -3.60 -3.15 16.90
C LEU A 59 -3.83 -2.60 18.31
N ALA A 60 -3.33 -3.30 19.31
CA ALA A 60 -3.20 -2.77 20.67
C ALA A 60 -1.76 -2.35 20.89
N ARG A 61 -1.55 -1.14 21.38
CA ARG A 61 -0.23 -0.59 21.73
C ARG A 61 -0.09 -0.63 23.24
N TYR A 62 0.99 -1.26 23.70
CA TYR A 62 1.35 -1.36 25.10
C TYR A 62 2.66 -0.60 25.33
N ASP A 63 2.86 -0.11 26.54
CA ASP A 63 4.16 0.43 26.98
C ASP A 63 5.11 -0.71 27.43
N PRO A 64 6.35 -0.40 27.85
CA PRO A 64 7.28 -1.42 28.35
C PRO A 64 6.82 -2.14 29.64
N GLY A 65 5.83 -1.61 30.36
CA GLY A 65 5.22 -2.22 31.54
C GLY A 65 4.00 -3.08 31.24
N ASP A 66 3.74 -3.37 29.96
CA ASP A 66 2.54 -4.08 29.46
C ASP A 66 1.20 -3.37 29.80
N GLU A 67 1.21 -2.06 30.10
CA GLU A 67 -0.02 -1.28 30.23
C GLU A 67 -0.54 -0.89 28.85
N LEU A 68 -1.85 -1.06 28.63
CA LEU A 68 -2.50 -0.68 27.37
C LEU A 68 -2.49 0.85 27.20
N GLN A 69 -1.79 1.33 26.18
CA GLN A 69 -1.67 2.75 25.86
C GLN A 69 -2.70 3.22 24.83
N ALA A 70 -2.98 2.41 23.80
CA ALA A 70 -3.93 2.78 22.75
C ALA A 70 -4.42 1.57 21.94
N TRP A 71 -5.59 1.73 21.32
CA TRP A 71 -6.05 0.92 20.20
C TRP A 71 -5.81 1.68 18.90
N GLU A 72 -5.27 1.03 17.88
CA GLU A 72 -5.10 1.60 16.55
C GLU A 72 -5.83 0.72 15.53
N SER A 73 -6.86 1.26 14.89
CA SER A 73 -7.44 0.62 13.70
C SER A 73 -6.79 1.20 12.45
N ARG A 74 -6.40 0.35 11.50
CA ARG A 74 -5.83 0.77 10.22
C ARG A 74 -6.53 0.08 9.06
N ASN A 75 -6.95 0.87 8.09
CA ASN A 75 -7.55 0.40 6.85
C ASN A 75 -6.65 0.79 5.68
N ALA A 76 -6.42 -0.15 4.76
CA ALA A 76 -5.67 0.07 3.53
C ALA A 76 -6.62 0.05 2.33
N ALA A 77 -6.46 1.01 1.43
CA ALA A 77 -7.14 1.04 0.14
C ALA A 77 -6.13 1.29 -0.98
N PHE A 78 -6.27 0.58 -2.10
CA PHE A 78 -5.50 0.88 -3.30
C PHE A 78 -6.08 2.10 -4.01
N VAL A 79 -5.18 2.92 -4.53
CA VAL A 79 -5.54 4.08 -5.34
C VAL A 79 -5.16 3.77 -6.78
N PRO A 80 -6.14 3.66 -7.70
CA PRO A 80 -5.86 3.49 -9.11
C PRO A 80 -5.00 4.65 -9.63
N SER A 81 -4.00 4.36 -10.46
CA SER A 81 -3.11 5.39 -11.02
C SER A 81 -3.88 6.47 -11.81
N ALA A 82 -4.96 6.09 -12.49
CA ALA A 82 -5.86 7.02 -13.19
C ALA A 82 -6.68 7.92 -12.26
N ALA A 83 -6.82 7.56 -10.97
CA ALA A 83 -7.65 8.27 -10.00
C ALA A 83 -6.84 9.12 -9.01
N ILE A 84 -5.51 9.20 -9.16
CA ILE A 84 -4.61 9.93 -8.24
C ILE A 84 -5.09 11.34 -7.89
N TYR A 85 -5.57 12.11 -8.88
CA TYR A 85 -6.02 13.49 -8.65
C TYR A 85 -7.38 13.59 -7.94
N ASN A 86 -8.21 12.56 -8.03
CA ASN A 86 -9.55 12.56 -7.44
C ASN A 86 -9.55 11.94 -6.04
N ASP A 87 -8.71 10.92 -5.84
CA ASP A 87 -8.73 10.08 -4.66
C ASP A 87 -7.64 10.47 -3.64
N LEU A 88 -6.60 11.21 -4.06
CA LEU A 88 -5.56 11.71 -3.16
C LEU A 88 -5.66 13.21 -2.94
N ARG A 89 -5.13 13.63 -1.78
CA ARG A 89 -4.87 15.04 -1.48
C ARG A 89 -3.87 15.62 -2.48
N GLY A 90 -4.08 16.89 -2.85
CA GLY A 90 -3.30 17.55 -3.89
C GLY A 90 -1.79 17.55 -3.64
N ALA A 91 -1.35 17.71 -2.38
CA ALA A 91 0.07 17.68 -2.05
C ALA A 91 0.69 16.29 -2.30
N PHE A 92 -0.03 15.21 -1.99
CA PHE A 92 0.44 13.84 -2.24
C PHE A 92 0.46 13.50 -3.72
N ALA A 93 -0.60 13.88 -4.46
CA ALA A 93 -0.63 13.73 -5.91
C ALA A 93 0.54 14.47 -6.57
N GLY A 94 0.77 15.73 -6.20
CA GLY A 94 1.89 16.54 -6.67
C GLY A 94 3.25 15.90 -6.40
N ALA A 95 3.46 15.38 -5.19
CA ALA A 95 4.70 14.71 -4.80
C ALA A 95 4.98 13.44 -5.62
N ILE A 96 3.96 12.61 -5.86
CA ILE A 96 4.09 11.41 -6.69
C ILE A 96 4.50 11.79 -8.12
N LEU A 97 3.86 12.80 -8.70
CA LEU A 97 4.17 13.26 -10.06
C LEU A 97 5.59 13.82 -10.17
N GLN A 98 6.00 14.63 -9.18
CA GLN A 98 7.35 15.16 -9.12
C GLN A 98 8.39 14.04 -9.00
N PHE A 99 8.10 13.01 -8.21
CA PHE A 99 9.01 11.87 -8.02
C PHE A 99 9.22 11.03 -9.28
N TYR A 100 8.20 10.89 -10.13
CA TYR A 100 8.29 10.12 -11.40
C TYR A 100 8.60 10.99 -12.63
N ARG A 101 8.89 12.28 -12.41
CA ARG A 101 9.31 13.21 -13.46
C ARG A 101 10.77 12.96 -13.83
N ARG A 102 11.12 13.11 -15.11
CA ARG A 102 12.52 13.08 -15.54
C ARG A 102 13.22 14.41 -15.21
N PRO A 103 14.55 14.43 -14.99
CA PRO A 103 15.27 15.64 -14.56
C PRO A 103 15.10 16.88 -15.47
N ASP A 104 14.76 16.68 -16.74
CA ASP A 104 14.59 17.69 -17.79
C ASP A 104 13.13 18.01 -18.14
N GLU A 105 12.18 17.42 -17.43
CA GLU A 105 10.77 17.44 -17.80
C GLU A 105 9.97 18.45 -16.98
N THR A 106 9.30 19.40 -17.65
CA THR A 106 8.47 20.40 -16.97
C THR A 106 7.02 19.94 -16.77
N SER A 107 6.51 19.15 -17.72
CA SER A 107 5.20 18.48 -17.67
C SER A 107 5.22 17.23 -18.55
N PHE A 108 4.30 16.29 -18.31
CA PHE A 108 4.10 15.12 -19.17
C PHE A 108 2.61 14.82 -19.35
N PRO A 109 2.20 14.21 -20.48
CA PRO A 109 0.81 13.82 -20.70
C PRO A 109 0.33 12.77 -19.69
N ILE A 110 -0.96 12.81 -19.33
CA ILE A 110 -1.58 11.84 -18.40
C ILE A 110 -1.43 10.38 -18.90
N ALA A 111 -1.44 10.16 -20.21
CA ALA A 111 -1.22 8.83 -20.79
C ALA A 111 0.18 8.26 -20.44
N GLU A 112 1.19 9.14 -20.39
CA GLU A 112 2.55 8.73 -20.01
C GLU A 112 2.65 8.43 -18.51
N LEU A 113 1.93 9.17 -17.67
CA LEU A 113 1.83 8.89 -16.24
C LEU A 113 1.35 7.46 -15.97
N THR A 114 0.29 7.05 -16.67
CA THR A 114 -0.30 5.73 -16.51
C THR A 114 0.71 4.63 -16.86
N THR A 115 1.53 4.86 -17.88
CA THR A 115 2.60 3.95 -18.29
C THR A 115 3.71 3.90 -17.23
N ARG A 116 4.14 5.05 -16.70
CA ARG A 116 5.18 5.13 -15.67
C ARG A 116 4.76 4.50 -14.34
N LEU A 117 3.48 4.61 -14.00
CA LEU A 117 2.90 4.06 -12.79
C LEU A 117 2.36 2.63 -12.96
N ALA A 118 2.40 2.06 -14.17
CA ALA A 118 1.95 0.68 -14.41
C ALA A 118 2.59 -0.36 -13.45
N PRO A 119 3.90 -0.28 -13.09
CA PRO A 119 4.50 -1.21 -12.14
C PRO A 119 4.38 -0.76 -10.67
N VAL A 120 3.67 0.35 -10.40
CA VAL A 120 3.60 0.99 -9.08
C VAL A 120 2.23 0.75 -8.46
N GLN A 121 2.22 0.26 -7.23
CA GLN A 121 1.02 0.17 -6.43
C GLN A 121 0.95 1.33 -5.45
N ILE A 122 -0.12 2.11 -5.54
CA ILE A 122 -0.37 3.25 -4.65
C ILE A 122 -1.38 2.81 -3.60
N ARG A 123 -1.07 3.06 -2.32
CA ARG A 123 -1.93 2.73 -1.19
C ARG A 123 -2.15 3.95 -0.32
N GLU A 124 -3.39 4.23 0.03
CA GLU A 124 -3.71 5.05 1.19
C GLU A 124 -3.97 4.14 2.40
N SER A 125 -3.29 4.41 3.51
CA SER A 125 -3.48 3.75 4.78
C SER A 125 -4.09 4.74 5.77
N ARG A 126 -5.37 4.55 6.11
CA ARG A 126 -6.08 5.40 7.08
C ARG A 126 -6.02 4.75 8.45
N SER A 127 -5.47 5.46 9.42
CA SER A 127 -5.38 5.02 10.81
C SER A 127 -6.29 5.85 11.71
N ARG A 128 -6.82 5.19 12.74
CA ARG A 128 -7.53 5.82 13.84
C ARG A 128 -6.98 5.27 15.13
N GLU A 129 -6.35 6.13 15.91
CA GLU A 129 -5.83 5.82 17.22
C GLU A 129 -6.84 6.25 18.28
N LEU A 130 -7.21 5.34 19.17
CA LEU A 130 -7.98 5.59 20.37
C LEU A 130 -7.06 5.34 21.57
N PRO A 131 -6.46 6.39 22.15
CA PRO A 131 -5.70 6.26 23.39
C PRO A 131 -6.56 5.68 24.52
N ALA A 132 -5.94 5.00 25.48
CA ALA A 132 -6.63 4.47 26.66
C ALA A 132 -7.34 5.58 27.45
N ARG A 133 -6.79 6.80 27.41
CA ARG A 133 -7.41 8.03 27.90
C ARG A 133 -7.27 9.13 26.85
N GLY A 134 -8.37 9.79 26.50
CA GLY A 134 -8.37 10.95 25.62
C GLY A 134 -9.30 10.80 24.42
N ARG A 135 -9.05 11.60 23.39
CA ARG A 135 -9.86 11.62 22.17
C ARG A 135 -9.20 10.80 21.07
N ALA A 136 -10.03 10.17 20.25
CA ALA A 136 -9.56 9.48 19.06
C ALA A 136 -8.87 10.47 18.11
N LYS A 137 -7.76 10.05 17.53
CA LYS A 137 -7.01 10.76 16.49
C LYS A 137 -7.10 9.98 15.20
N SER A 138 -7.19 10.70 14.09
CA SER A 138 -7.21 10.09 12.75
C SER A 138 -6.05 10.63 11.94
N SER A 139 -5.45 9.77 11.14
CA SER A 139 -4.43 10.17 10.17
C SER A 139 -4.48 9.27 8.94
N SER A 140 -3.81 9.69 7.87
CA SER A 140 -3.58 8.82 6.72
C SER A 140 -2.17 8.95 6.19
N ASP A 141 -1.64 7.82 5.72
CA ASP A 141 -0.35 7.73 5.07
C ASP A 141 -0.57 7.33 3.60
N VAL A 142 0.14 7.97 2.68
CA VAL A 142 0.19 7.55 1.27
C VAL A 142 1.51 6.86 1.01
N LEU A 143 1.44 5.62 0.53
CA LEU A 143 2.61 4.79 0.23
C LEU A 143 2.62 4.36 -1.23
N LEU A 144 3.83 4.25 -1.79
CA LEU A 144 4.11 3.61 -3.06
C LEU A 144 4.75 2.26 -2.80
N ARG A 145 4.41 1.25 -3.58
CA ARG A 145 5.13 -0.01 -3.63
C ARG A 145 5.55 -0.29 -5.06
N GLU A 146 6.84 -0.46 -5.26
CA GLU A 146 7.47 -0.63 -6.58
C GLU A 146 8.75 -1.45 -6.45
N ALA A 147 9.53 -1.57 -7.53
CA ALA A 147 10.74 -2.41 -7.57
C ALA A 147 11.78 -2.10 -6.48
N ARG A 148 11.87 -0.86 -6.00
CA ARG A 148 12.79 -0.46 -4.91
C ARG A 148 12.31 -0.92 -3.52
N GLY A 149 11.01 -1.09 -3.35
CA GLY A 149 10.39 -1.44 -2.07
C GLY A 149 9.12 -0.66 -1.79
N GLU A 150 8.84 -0.44 -0.51
CA GLU A 150 7.74 0.40 -0.01
C GLU A 150 8.25 1.78 0.39
N LEU A 151 7.71 2.82 -0.25
CA LEU A 151 8.07 4.22 -0.03
C LEU A 151 6.89 4.99 0.61
N LEU A 152 7.18 5.87 1.56
CA LEU A 152 6.21 6.78 2.18
C LEU A 152 6.29 8.14 1.48
N VAL A 153 5.18 8.54 0.84
CA VAL A 153 5.03 9.83 0.14
C VAL A 153 4.71 10.93 1.14
N GLY A 154 3.80 10.66 2.07
CA GLY A 154 3.35 11.69 2.99
C GLY A 154 2.39 11.19 4.06
N HIS A 155 2.17 12.06 5.03
CA HIS A 155 1.34 11.87 6.20
C HIS A 155 0.34 13.01 6.33
N TYR A 156 -0.92 12.69 6.60
CA TYR A 156 -1.98 13.64 6.91
C TYR A 156 -2.42 13.46 8.37
N ASP A 157 -2.35 14.52 9.16
CA ASP A 157 -2.91 14.58 10.51
C ASP A 157 -4.26 15.31 10.48
N ALA A 158 -5.33 14.59 10.83
CA ALA A 158 -6.69 15.15 10.81
C ALA A 158 -6.94 16.15 11.94
N ALA A 159 -6.23 16.06 13.07
CA ALA A 159 -6.43 16.97 14.19
C ALA A 159 -5.88 18.38 13.88
N THR A 160 -4.77 18.47 13.15
CA THR A 160 -4.18 19.75 12.76
C THR A 160 -4.48 20.16 11.33
N HIS A 161 -5.17 19.30 10.56
CA HIS A 161 -5.34 19.42 9.11
C HIS A 161 -4.01 19.69 8.38
N ARG A 162 -2.93 19.05 8.83
CA ARG A 162 -1.60 19.25 8.25
C ARG A 162 -1.23 18.06 7.37
N GLU A 163 -0.76 18.38 6.18
CA GLU A 163 -0.15 17.44 5.25
C GLU A 163 1.35 17.61 5.34
N THR A 164 2.06 16.50 5.45
CA THR A 164 3.52 16.45 5.46
C THR A 164 3.96 15.57 4.31
N VAL A 165 4.73 16.12 3.39
CA VAL A 165 5.22 15.43 2.19
C VAL A 165 6.72 15.18 2.34
N PHE A 166 7.17 13.99 1.96
CA PHE A 166 8.58 13.66 1.85
C PHE A 166 9.04 13.84 0.40
N ASP A 167 10.09 14.61 0.17
CA ASP A 167 10.72 14.80 -1.13
C ASP A 167 12.24 14.52 -1.06
N PRO A 168 12.71 13.38 -1.61
CA PRO A 168 11.92 12.32 -2.25
C PRO A 168 11.08 11.54 -1.22
N PRO A 169 10.14 10.66 -1.64
CA PRO A 169 9.49 9.70 -0.76
C PRO A 169 10.49 8.85 0.03
N VAL A 170 10.19 8.59 1.30
CA VAL A 170 11.08 7.83 2.21
C VAL A 170 11.00 6.34 1.91
N LEU A 171 12.12 5.65 1.68
CA LEU A 171 12.13 4.19 1.64
C LEU A 171 11.87 3.63 3.05
N VAL A 172 10.69 3.08 3.26
CA VAL A 172 10.28 2.48 4.54
C VAL A 172 10.79 1.05 4.63
N LEU A 173 10.60 0.24 3.59
CA LEU A 173 11.09 -1.13 3.53
C LEU A 173 11.66 -1.40 2.13
N PRO A 174 12.90 -1.92 2.01
CA PRO A 174 13.43 -2.32 0.72
C PRO A 174 12.71 -3.56 0.16
N ALA A 175 12.80 -3.78 -1.14
CA ALA A 175 12.27 -4.97 -1.79
C ALA A 175 12.98 -6.27 -1.36
N ASP A 176 14.28 -6.17 -1.05
CA ASP A 176 15.09 -7.24 -0.51
C ASP A 176 15.14 -7.17 1.02
N LEU A 177 14.54 -8.14 1.71
CA LEU A 177 14.45 -8.17 3.18
C LEU A 177 15.36 -9.25 3.79
N GLU A 178 16.59 -9.29 3.31
CA GLU A 178 17.61 -10.21 3.84
C GLU A 178 18.07 -9.79 5.24
N LEU A 179 18.48 -10.78 6.05
CA LEU A 179 19.01 -10.51 7.39
C LEU A 179 20.24 -9.59 7.31
N GLY A 180 20.27 -8.56 8.15
CA GLY A 180 21.35 -7.57 8.16
C GLY A 180 21.23 -6.49 7.08
N ARG A 181 20.27 -6.58 6.16
CA ARG A 181 20.04 -5.57 5.12
C ARG A 181 19.82 -4.20 5.75
N GLU A 182 20.65 -3.24 5.36
CA GLU A 182 20.55 -1.83 5.74
C GLU A 182 20.04 -0.97 4.58
N TRP A 183 19.34 0.11 4.92
CA TRP A 183 18.94 1.14 3.95
C TRP A 183 18.92 2.52 4.60
N ALA A 184 18.92 3.55 3.74
CA ALA A 184 18.79 4.93 4.14
C ALA A 184 17.94 5.73 3.15
N SER A 185 17.36 6.82 3.62
CA SER A 185 16.67 7.82 2.81
C SER A 185 16.90 9.19 3.42
N GLU A 186 17.14 10.19 2.58
CA GLU A 186 17.35 11.56 2.98
C GLU A 186 16.67 12.51 1.99
N GLY A 187 16.26 13.67 2.49
CA GLY A 187 15.53 14.63 1.67
C GLY A 187 14.97 15.79 2.47
N THR A 188 13.86 16.33 1.97
CA THR A 188 13.12 17.40 2.60
C THR A 188 11.71 16.95 3.01
N LEU A 189 11.20 17.56 4.06
CA LEU A 189 9.93 17.29 4.69
C LEU A 189 9.12 18.59 4.66
N GLY A 190 8.00 18.58 3.93
CA GLY A 190 7.21 19.79 3.68
C GLY A 190 7.97 20.88 2.91
N GLY A 191 9.03 20.51 2.17
CA GLY A 191 9.84 21.42 1.35
C GLY A 191 10.87 22.26 2.12
N THR A 192 10.90 22.19 3.46
CA THR A 192 11.75 23.07 4.29
C THR A 192 12.65 22.29 5.24
N ASP A 193 12.08 21.37 6.02
CA ASP A 193 12.81 20.60 7.02
C ASP A 193 13.63 19.50 6.35
N ALA A 194 14.85 19.24 6.81
CA ALA A 194 15.57 18.05 6.37
C ALA A 194 15.06 16.80 7.11
N TYR A 195 15.03 15.67 6.41
CA TYR A 195 14.82 14.36 7.03
C TYR A 195 15.98 13.41 6.71
N ALA A 196 16.29 12.53 7.64
CA ALA A 196 17.09 11.34 7.41
C ALA A 196 16.47 10.14 8.11
N VAL A 197 16.33 9.04 7.38
CA VAL A 197 15.81 7.78 7.89
C VAL A 197 16.80 6.68 7.54
N ARG A 198 17.11 5.82 8.51
CA ARG A 198 17.87 4.59 8.29
C ARG A 198 17.07 3.41 8.79
N GLY A 199 17.29 2.25 8.19
CA GLY A 199 16.71 1.01 8.66
C GLY A 199 17.64 -0.18 8.53
N GLN A 200 17.34 -1.24 9.30
CA GLN A 200 18.05 -2.50 9.22
C GLN A 200 17.12 -3.68 9.55
N VAL A 201 17.24 -4.78 8.80
CA VAL A 201 16.65 -6.07 9.16
C VAL A 201 17.50 -6.72 10.25
N LEU A 202 16.93 -6.87 11.44
CA LEU A 202 17.62 -7.43 12.60
C LEU A 202 17.47 -8.94 12.72
N GLU A 203 16.28 -9.46 12.43
CA GLU A 203 15.94 -10.88 12.60
C GLU A 203 14.91 -11.29 11.52
N ALA A 204 15.01 -12.54 11.07
CA ALA A 204 14.05 -13.17 10.17
C ALA A 204 13.78 -14.62 10.65
N GLY A 205 12.52 -15.05 10.66
CA GLY A 205 12.10 -16.40 11.05
C GLY A 205 11.09 -16.41 12.21
N ARG A 206 11.01 -17.54 12.92
CA ARG A 206 9.98 -17.77 13.94
C ARG A 206 10.11 -16.81 15.12
N SER A 207 9.02 -16.16 15.52
CA SER A 207 8.99 -15.30 16.70
C SER A 207 7.66 -15.42 17.45
N GLY A 208 7.73 -15.86 18.71
CA GLY A 208 6.53 -16.12 19.53
C GLY A 208 5.59 -17.15 18.88
N PRO A 209 4.28 -16.87 18.75
CA PRO A 209 3.32 -17.79 18.15
C PRO A 209 3.33 -17.80 16.62
N PHE A 210 4.17 -16.99 15.97
CA PHE A 210 4.20 -16.84 14.52
C PHE A 210 5.37 -17.62 13.94
N ASP A 211 5.08 -18.46 12.93
CA ASP A 211 6.09 -19.30 12.27
C ASP A 211 7.11 -18.50 11.46
N ASP A 212 6.76 -17.27 11.08
CA ASP A 212 7.61 -16.43 10.25
C ASP A 212 7.37 -14.94 10.52
N CYS A 213 8.44 -14.22 10.87
CA CYS A 213 8.45 -12.84 11.29
C CYS A 213 9.70 -12.13 10.78
N LEU A 214 9.59 -10.81 10.61
CA LEU A 214 10.70 -9.92 10.30
C LEU A 214 10.81 -8.85 11.36
N LYS A 215 11.97 -8.72 12.00
CA LYS A 215 12.26 -7.62 12.93
C LYS A 215 13.07 -6.56 12.21
N VAL A 216 12.57 -5.33 12.22
CA VAL A 216 13.23 -4.18 11.60
C VAL A 216 13.49 -3.10 12.63
N ARG A 217 14.68 -2.51 12.58
CA ARG A 217 15.02 -1.29 13.30
C ARG A 217 14.93 -0.11 12.36
N HIS A 218 14.28 0.98 12.79
CA HIS A 218 14.34 2.27 12.12
C HIS A 218 14.98 3.30 13.04
N LEU A 219 15.88 4.09 12.48
CA LEU A 219 16.43 5.29 13.11
C LEU A 219 15.90 6.49 12.32
N ARG A 220 15.25 7.42 13.01
CA ARG A 220 14.71 8.63 12.41
C ARG A 220 15.41 9.82 13.04
N GLU A 221 16.04 10.62 12.21
CA GLU A 221 16.69 11.86 12.60
C GLU A 221 15.98 13.02 11.90
N ARG A 222 15.48 13.97 12.70
CA ARG A 222 14.89 15.22 12.21
C ARG A 222 15.80 16.35 12.68
N GLY A 223 16.38 17.10 11.75
CA GLY A 223 17.31 18.17 12.11
C GLY A 223 17.79 19.03 10.94
N PRO A 224 18.36 20.23 11.22
CA PRO A 224 18.89 21.13 10.20
C PRO A 224 20.12 20.52 9.50
N ARG A 225 20.20 20.69 8.17
CA ARG A 225 21.23 20.12 7.25
C ARG A 225 22.71 20.30 7.65
N ARG A 226 23.05 21.17 8.62
CA ARG A 226 24.43 21.61 8.88
C ARG A 226 25.18 20.84 9.98
N LEU A 227 24.58 19.82 10.60
CA LEU A 227 25.23 19.03 11.65
C LEU A 227 25.35 17.56 11.19
N TRP A 228 26.26 17.30 10.25
CA TRP A 228 26.67 15.94 9.93
C TRP A 228 28.13 15.75 10.35
N PRO A 229 28.43 15.22 11.55
CA PRO A 229 29.75 14.71 11.81
C PRO A 229 29.92 13.40 11.03
N ARG A 230 30.95 13.32 10.20
CA ARG A 230 31.53 12.03 9.79
C ARG A 230 31.89 11.28 11.06
N ARG A 231 31.24 10.12 11.28
CA ARG A 231 31.56 9.09 12.29
C ARG A 231 32.35 9.61 13.50
N ARG A 232 31.65 9.99 14.56
CA ARG A 232 32.14 9.75 15.91
C ARG A 232 31.04 9.04 16.66
N ASP A 233 31.41 7.89 17.21
CA ASP A 233 30.58 7.06 18.07
C ASP A 233 29.99 7.95 19.18
N GLY A 234 28.68 8.19 19.09
CA GLY A 234 27.99 9.21 19.85
C GLY A 234 26.50 9.10 19.60
N SER A 235 25.95 7.96 19.98
CA SER A 235 24.55 7.57 19.79
C SER A 235 23.60 8.49 20.54
N VAL A 236 23.10 9.55 19.92
CA VAL A 236 21.82 10.16 20.32
C VAL A 236 20.75 9.59 19.40
N ALA A 237 20.34 8.36 19.72
CA ALA A 237 19.26 7.68 19.02
C ALA A 237 17.95 7.99 19.72
N LEU A 238 17.01 8.64 19.01
CA LEU A 238 15.59 8.42 19.27
C LEU A 238 15.24 7.04 18.69
N ALA A 239 15.69 5.99 19.39
CA ALA A 239 15.35 4.62 19.09
C ALA A 239 13.92 4.37 19.57
N ARG A 240 12.94 4.48 18.67
CA ARG A 240 11.61 3.92 18.92
C ARG A 240 11.67 2.45 18.51
N GLU A 241 12.02 1.57 19.45
CA GLU A 241 11.81 0.12 19.28
C GLU A 241 10.30 -0.13 19.37
N ASN A 242 9.60 -0.08 18.24
CA ASN A 242 8.20 -0.46 18.20
C ASN A 242 8.13 -1.99 18.25
N ARG A 243 8.01 -2.56 19.46
CA ARG A 243 7.70 -3.98 19.63
C ARG A 243 6.22 -4.19 19.31
N TRP A 244 5.92 -4.48 18.05
CA TRP A 244 4.55 -4.75 17.60
C TRP A 244 4.11 -6.15 18.04
N ARG A 245 3.24 -6.25 19.05
CA ARG A 245 2.45 -7.47 19.32
C ARG A 245 1.06 -7.30 18.73
N GLY A 246 0.94 -7.42 17.41
CA GLY A 246 -0.35 -7.42 16.73
C GLY A 246 -0.94 -8.83 16.68
N ARG A 247 -2.10 -9.06 17.30
CA ARG A 247 -2.95 -10.20 16.93
C ARG A 247 -3.78 -9.75 15.74
N VAL A 248 -3.45 -10.21 14.53
CA VAL A 248 -4.35 -10.07 13.38
C VAL A 248 -5.58 -10.91 13.68
N VAL A 249 -6.67 -10.28 14.11
CA VAL A 249 -7.97 -10.94 14.17
C VAL A 249 -8.46 -11.01 12.73
N PRO A 250 -8.61 -12.20 12.12
CA PRO A 250 -9.17 -12.30 10.78
C PRO A 250 -10.55 -11.68 10.80
N GLY A 251 -10.77 -10.68 9.94
CA GLY A 251 -12.05 -9.99 9.84
C GLY A 251 -13.18 -11.00 9.69
N ALA A 252 -14.17 -10.92 10.57
CA ALA A 252 -15.45 -11.58 10.40
C ALA A 252 -15.95 -11.21 9.00
N ARG A 253 -16.18 -12.22 8.14
CA ARG A 253 -16.86 -12.01 6.86
C ARG A 253 -18.18 -11.32 7.18
N GLY A 254 -18.29 -10.03 6.86
CA GLY A 254 -19.52 -9.28 7.05
C GLY A 254 -20.63 -10.00 6.30
N ARG A 255 -21.55 -10.64 7.03
CA ARG A 255 -22.82 -11.05 6.43
C ARG A 255 -23.53 -9.77 6.00
N PRO A 256 -24.06 -9.70 4.77
CA PRO A 256 -24.84 -8.54 4.35
C PRO A 256 -26.00 -8.37 5.34
N VAL A 257 -26.09 -7.18 5.93
CA VAL A 257 -27.24 -6.76 6.71
C VAL A 257 -28.42 -6.76 5.75
N ARG A 258 -29.35 -7.70 5.94
CA ARG A 258 -30.66 -7.68 5.27
C ARG A 258 -31.36 -6.41 5.73
N ASP A 259 -31.47 -5.47 4.81
CA ASP A 259 -32.26 -4.25 4.94
C ASP A 259 -33.73 -4.67 5.13
N ARG A 260 -34.20 -4.65 6.39
CA ARG A 260 -35.61 -4.85 6.71
C ARG A 260 -36.29 -3.49 6.60
N GLY A 261 -36.94 -3.30 5.46
CA GLY A 261 -38.02 -2.37 5.16
C GLY A 261 -38.32 -1.26 6.17
N ALA A 262 -37.95 -0.03 5.81
CA ALA A 262 -38.63 1.16 6.29
C ALA A 262 -39.78 1.49 5.32
N GLY A 263 -40.99 1.45 5.85
CA GLY A 263 -42.23 1.65 5.11
C GLY A 263 -42.41 3.07 4.58
N LEU A 264 -43.07 3.12 3.42
CA LEU A 264 -43.66 4.29 2.81
C LEU A 264 -44.55 5.05 3.82
N HIS A 265 -44.16 6.27 4.18
CA HIS A 265 -45.08 7.27 4.71
C HIS A 265 -45.20 8.41 3.68
N ARG A 266 -46.14 8.23 2.75
CA ARG A 266 -46.72 9.35 1.98
C ARG A 266 -47.68 10.06 2.92
N ASP A 267 -47.41 11.32 3.27
CA ASP A 267 -48.47 12.19 3.76
C ASP A 267 -48.31 13.65 3.30
N ARG A 268 -49.32 14.05 2.51
CA ARG A 268 -49.99 15.36 2.41
C ARG A 268 -49.14 16.63 2.57
N LEU A 269 -48.80 17.25 1.44
CA LEU A 269 -48.78 18.72 1.31
C LEU A 269 -49.98 19.19 0.49
N ARG A 270 -51.06 19.55 1.20
CA ARG A 270 -52.19 20.32 0.66
C ARG A 270 -52.21 21.69 1.34
N ARG A 271 -52.05 22.72 0.51
CA ARG A 271 -52.62 24.08 0.60
C ARG A 271 -52.32 24.92 1.85
N ARG A 272 -51.75 26.10 1.63
CA ARG A 272 -52.39 27.38 1.99
C ARG A 272 -51.84 28.53 1.14
N ARG A 273 -52.65 28.99 0.17
CA ARG A 273 -52.61 30.36 -0.35
C ARG A 273 -53.25 31.25 0.72
N GLY A 274 -52.58 32.32 1.12
CA GLY A 274 -53.15 33.44 1.86
C GLY A 274 -53.35 34.66 0.94
N PRO A 275 -54.29 35.56 1.24
CA PRO A 275 -54.79 36.54 0.29
C PRO A 275 -54.03 37.87 0.31
N ARG A 276 -54.23 38.62 -0.78
CA ARG A 276 -53.87 40.03 -0.96
C ARG A 276 -54.58 40.91 0.08
N ALA A 277 -53.82 41.89 0.59
CA ALA A 277 -54.28 43.23 0.91
C ALA A 277 -53.32 44.18 0.19
#